data_AF-A0A1F9E396-F1
#
_entry.id   AF-A0A1F9E396-F1
#
_cell.length_a   1.000
_cell.length_b   1.000
_cell.length_c   1.000
_cell.angle_alpha   90.00
_cell.angle_beta   90.00
_cell.angle_gamma   90.00
#
_symmetry.space_group_name_H-M   'P 1'
#
loop_
_entity.id
_entity.type
_entity.pdbx_description
1 polymer ?
#
loop_
_entity_poly.entity_id
_entity_poly.type
_entity_poly.pdbx_seq_one_letter_code
_entity_poly.pdbx_strand_id
1 'polypeptide(L)'
;MKKGRNKAKDWSEYYDQANIFDELLEEPVAFSLDDQLLRDILSKKRKIKLQNITIKMDPLQVRTIRKLATIKSIPYQTLIRHWLSDQIRKELNLFN
;
A
#
# COMPACT_ATOMS: atom_id res chain seq x y z
N MET A 1 29.11 12.98 37.50
CA MET A 1 28.45 11.77 38.05
C MET A 1 27.07 12.13 38.60
N LYS A 2 25.99 11.62 38.01
CA LYS A 2 24.87 10.93 38.68
C LYS A 2 23.89 10.45 37.60
N LYS A 3 23.70 9.13 37.58
CA LYS A 3 22.99 8.33 36.60
C LYS A 3 21.60 8.08 37.15
N GLY A 4 20.56 8.59 36.49
CA GLY A 4 19.15 8.29 36.79
C GLY A 4 18.53 7.52 35.63
N ARG A 5 18.43 6.20 35.76
CA ARG A 5 17.64 5.32 34.89
C ARG A 5 16.15 5.50 35.20
N ASN A 6 15.26 5.43 34.19
CA ASN A 6 13.85 4.97 34.23
C ASN A 6 13.01 5.78 33.23
N LYS A 7 12.19 5.26 32.32
CA LYS A 7 11.75 3.91 31.92
C LYS A 7 11.52 4.00 30.40
N ALA A 8 11.60 2.89 29.66
CA ALA A 8 11.05 2.85 28.31
C ALA A 8 9.57 3.23 28.42
N LYS A 9 9.18 4.36 27.81
CA LYS A 9 7.81 4.86 27.84
C LYS A 9 6.99 3.82 27.08
N ASP A 10 6.15 3.08 27.79
CA ASP A 10 5.19 2.17 27.17
C ASP A 10 4.10 3.03 26.52
N TRP A 11 4.30 3.33 25.24
CA TRP A 11 3.40 4.18 24.48
C TRP A 11 1.99 3.59 24.43
N SER A 12 1.83 2.27 24.59
CA SER A 12 0.52 1.61 24.61
C SER A 12 -0.32 2.10 25.78
N GLU A 13 0.25 2.12 27.00
CA GLU A 13 -0.46 2.54 28.20
C GLU A 13 -0.80 4.05 28.18
N TYR A 14 0.07 4.86 27.56
CA TYR A 14 -0.18 6.29 27.34
C TYR A 14 -1.36 6.55 26.40
N TYR A 15 -1.44 5.85 25.27
CA TYR A 15 -2.53 6.02 24.30
C TYR A 15 -3.84 5.36 24.74
N ASP A 16 -3.81 4.34 25.60
CA ASP A 16 -5.02 3.71 26.16
C ASP A 16 -5.69 4.57 27.25
N GLN A 17 -4.93 5.41 27.96
CA GLN A 17 -5.43 6.21 29.09
C GLN A 17 -5.59 7.71 28.77
N ALA A 18 -4.83 8.26 27.83
CA ALA A 18 -4.93 9.66 27.47
C ALA A 18 -6.11 9.90 26.53
N ASN A 19 -6.92 10.93 26.79
CA ASN A 19 -7.94 11.41 25.87
C ASN A 19 -7.25 12.17 24.72
N ILE A 20 -6.62 11.41 23.81
CA ILE A 20 -5.72 11.90 22.73
C ILE A 20 -6.38 13.00 21.87
N PHE A 21 -7.72 13.03 21.84
CA PHE A 21 -8.49 14.04 21.15
C PHE A 21 -8.25 15.47 21.65
N ASP A 22 -7.90 15.66 22.92
CA ASP A 22 -7.60 16.99 23.48
C ASP A 22 -6.16 17.45 23.17
N GLU A 23 -5.27 16.54 22.75
CA GLU A 23 -3.89 16.83 22.30
C GLU A 23 -3.78 17.00 20.77
N LEU A 24 -4.85 16.77 20.01
CA LEU A 24 -4.88 17.04 18.58
C LEU A 24 -4.87 18.55 18.36
N LEU A 25 -3.70 19.10 18.03
CA LEU A 25 -3.61 20.43 17.45
C LEU A 25 -4.36 20.40 16.10
N GLU A 26 -5.53 21.04 16.04
CA GLU A 26 -6.28 21.32 14.80
C GLU A 26 -5.57 22.36 13.91
N GLU A 27 -4.24 22.36 13.93
CA GLU A 27 -3.47 23.14 12.98
C GLU A 27 -3.55 22.44 11.61
N PRO A 28 -3.72 23.18 10.51
CA PRO A 28 -3.65 22.60 9.19
C PRO A 28 -2.25 22.04 8.99
N VAL A 29 -2.08 20.74 9.23
CA VAL A 29 -0.87 20.01 8.87
C VAL A 29 -0.76 20.12 7.35
N ALA A 30 0.18 20.94 6.89
CA ALA A 30 0.53 21.00 5.49
C ALA A 30 1.10 19.63 5.11
N PHE A 31 0.25 18.74 4.62
CA PHE A 31 0.70 17.59 3.86
C PHE A 31 1.40 18.18 2.64
N SER A 32 2.74 18.31 2.70
CA SER A 32 3.53 18.56 1.51
C SER A 32 3.49 17.28 0.68
N LEU A 33 2.35 17.03 0.05
CA LEU A 33 2.27 16.20 -1.14
C LEU A 33 3.30 16.82 -2.09
N ASP A 34 4.43 16.14 -2.22
CA ASP A 34 5.53 16.49 -3.11
C ASP A 34 4.95 17.14 -4.38
N ASP A 35 5.23 18.42 -4.61
CA ASP A 35 4.53 19.25 -5.61
C ASP A 35 4.49 18.60 -7.00
N GLN A 36 5.47 17.73 -7.27
CA GLN A 36 5.54 16.89 -8.46
C GLN A 36 4.38 15.88 -8.53
N LEU A 37 4.08 15.16 -7.44
CA LEU A 37 2.98 14.21 -7.37
C LEU A 37 1.63 14.90 -7.56
N LEU A 38 1.44 16.06 -6.93
CA LEU A 38 0.23 16.88 -7.11
C LEU A 38 0.08 17.30 -8.59
N ARG A 39 1.15 17.81 -9.20
CA ARG A 39 1.18 18.21 -10.61
C ARG A 39 0.93 17.03 -11.56
N ASP A 40 1.46 15.85 -11.27
CA ASP A 40 1.26 14.65 -12.08
C ASP A 40 -0.17 14.10 -12.00
N ILE A 41 -0.80 14.22 -10.82
CA ILE A 41 -2.22 13.89 -10.62
C ILE A 41 -3.10 14.90 -11.38
N LEU A 42 -2.89 16.20 -11.18
CA LEU A 42 -3.68 17.27 -11.79
C LEU A 42 -3.51 17.31 -13.32
N SER A 43 -2.29 17.12 -13.81
CA SER A 43 -2.00 17.11 -15.25
C SER A 43 -2.53 15.88 -15.99
N LYS A 44 -3.07 14.87 -15.27
CA LYS A 44 -3.54 13.60 -15.83
C LYS A 44 -2.49 12.87 -16.68
N LYS A 45 -1.21 13.26 -16.62
CA LYS A 45 -0.09 12.59 -17.32
C LYS A 45 0.01 11.12 -16.93
N ARG A 46 -0.40 10.79 -15.71
CA ARG A 46 -0.44 9.43 -15.18
C ARG A 46 -1.70 8.62 -15.56
N LYS A 47 -2.42 8.99 -16.63
CA LYS A 47 -3.37 8.04 -17.22
C LYS A 47 -2.59 7.01 -18.04
N ILE A 48 -2.14 5.95 -17.37
CA ILE A 48 -1.59 4.77 -18.06
C ILE A 48 -2.70 4.25 -18.99
N LYS A 49 -2.46 4.31 -20.30
CA LYS A 49 -3.36 3.70 -21.28
C LYS A 49 -3.28 2.19 -21.12
N LEU A 50 -4.30 1.60 -20.50
CA LEU A 50 -4.39 0.15 -20.34
C LEU A 50 -4.62 -0.48 -21.72
N GLN A 51 -3.83 -1.50 -22.05
CA GLN A 51 -4.04 -2.33 -23.23
C GLN A 51 -4.75 -3.62 -22.82
N ASN A 52 -5.72 -4.03 -23.64
CA ASN A 52 -6.43 -5.28 -23.42
C ASN A 52 -5.60 -6.44 -23.98
N ILE A 53 -5.26 -7.40 -23.12
CA ILE A 53 -4.56 -8.62 -23.51
C ILE A 53 -5.48 -9.82 -23.30
N THR A 54 -5.41 -10.79 -24.23
CA THR A 54 -6.13 -12.06 -24.10
C THR A 54 -5.11 -13.16 -23.85
N ILE A 55 -5.27 -13.90 -22.75
CA ILE A 55 -4.39 -15.00 -22.38
C ILE A 55 -5.24 -16.27 -22.34
N LYS A 56 -4.80 -17.32 -23.07
CA LYS A 56 -5.39 -18.66 -22.96
C LYS A 56 -4.82 -19.34 -21.72
N MET A 57 -5.68 -19.85 -20.85
CA MET A 57 -5.30 -20.54 -19.61
C MET A 57 -6.20 -21.76 -19.41
N ASP A 58 -5.71 -22.73 -18.66
CA ASP A 58 -6.51 -23.88 -18.24
C ASP A 58 -7.73 -23.41 -17.41
N PRO A 59 -8.96 -23.84 -17.75
CA PRO A 59 -10.16 -23.55 -16.97
C PRO A 59 -10.05 -23.88 -15.47
N LEU A 60 -9.29 -24.91 -15.09
CA LEU A 60 -9.07 -25.27 -13.69
C LEU A 60 -8.28 -24.20 -12.95
N GLN A 61 -7.23 -23.65 -13.58
CA GLN A 61 -6.44 -22.56 -13.01
C GLN A 61 -7.28 -21.31 -12.84
N VAL A 62 -8.11 -20.96 -13.83
CA VAL A 62 -9.03 -19.80 -13.74
C VAL A 62 -9.98 -19.93 -12.55
N ARG A 63 -10.54 -21.13 -12.31
CA ARG A 63 -11.42 -21.40 -11.16
C ARG A 63 -10.68 -21.22 -9.84
N THR A 64 -9.48 -21.76 -9.72
CA THR A 64 -8.64 -21.65 -8.52
C THR A 64 -8.29 -20.20 -8.21
N ILE A 65 -7.87 -19.43 -9.22
CA ILE A 65 -7.55 -18.00 -9.08
C ILE A 65 -8.79 -17.23 -8.63
N ARG A 66 -9.97 -17.52 -9.19
CA ARG A 66 -11.22 -16.86 -8.78
C ARG A 66 -11.56 -17.14 -7.32
N LYS A 67 -11.39 -18.39 -6.85
CA LYS A 67 -11.58 -18.74 -5.43
C LYS A 67 -10.61 -17.98 -4.51
N LEU A 68 -9.34 -17.94 -4.88
CA LEU A 68 -8.30 -17.19 -4.17
C LEU A 68 -8.60 -15.69 -4.10
N ALA A 69 -9.11 -15.13 -5.20
CA ALA A 69 -9.50 -13.73 -5.29
C ALA A 69 -10.70 -13.42 -4.36
N THR A 70 -11.70 -14.30 -4.31
CA THR A 70 -12.83 -14.19 -3.37
C THR A 70 -12.36 -14.23 -1.91
N ILE A 71 -11.48 -15.16 -1.55
CA ILE A 71 -10.92 -15.26 -0.20
C ILE A 71 -10.16 -13.97 0.18
N LYS A 72 -9.42 -13.39 -0.77
CA LYS A 72 -8.68 -12.15 -0.58
C LYS A 72 -9.53 -10.88 -0.74
N SER A 73 -10.85 -11.02 -0.98
CA SER A 73 -11.79 -9.92 -1.23
C SER A 73 -11.32 -8.92 -2.30
N ILE A 74 -10.65 -9.41 -3.35
CA ILE A 74 -10.08 -8.61 -4.44
C ILE A 74 -10.57 -9.18 -5.79
N PRO A 75 -10.84 -8.37 -6.84
CA PRO A 75 -11.17 -8.88 -8.16
C PRO A 75 -10.06 -9.77 -8.74
N TYR A 76 -10.43 -10.87 -9.41
CA TYR A 76 -9.44 -11.84 -9.91
C TYR A 76 -8.49 -11.21 -10.96
N GLN A 77 -8.96 -10.22 -11.73
CA GLN A 77 -8.12 -9.49 -12.68
C GLN A 77 -7.03 -8.67 -11.96
N THR A 78 -7.38 -8.07 -10.82
CA THR A 78 -6.44 -7.30 -9.99
C THR A 78 -5.40 -8.22 -9.37
N LEU A 79 -5.82 -9.40 -8.90
CA LEU A 79 -4.91 -10.40 -8.34
C LEU A 79 -3.88 -10.87 -9.38
N ILE A 80 -4.34 -11.23 -10.59
CA ILE A 80 -3.46 -11.64 -11.69
C ILE A 80 -2.47 -10.53 -12.04
N ARG A 81 -2.95 -9.28 -12.15
CA ARG A 81 -2.11 -8.11 -12.43
C ARG A 81 -1.04 -7.90 -11.35
N HIS A 82 -1.41 -8.04 -10.08
CA HIS A 82 -0.49 -7.87 -8.97
C HIS A 82 0.61 -8.93 -9.00
N TRP A 83 0.25 -10.22 -9.14
CA TRP A 83 1.23 -11.30 -9.25
C TRP A 83 2.15 -11.14 -10.45
N LEU A 84 1.61 -10.79 -11.62
CA LEU A 84 2.43 -10.53 -12.81
C LEU A 84 3.46 -9.43 -12.55
N SER A 85 3.03 -8.35 -11.91
CA SER A 85 3.91 -7.22 -11.59
C SER A 85 4.99 -7.59 -10.58
N ASP A 86 4.63 -8.37 -9.56
CA ASP A 86 5.57 -8.86 -8.54
C ASP A 86 6.61 -9.81 -9.12
N GLN A 87 6.19 -10.75 -9.98
CA GLN A 87 7.11 -11.67 -10.67
C GLN A 87 8.06 -10.93 -11.61
N ILE A 88 7.56 -10.00 -12.43
CA ILE A 88 8.42 -9.19 -13.30
C ILE A 88 9.46 -8.41 -12.49
N ARG A 89 9.07 -7.83 -11.35
CA ARG A 89 10.02 -7.11 -10.48
C ARG A 89 11.07 -8.03 -9.89
N LYS A 90 10.69 -9.24 -9.46
CA LYS A 90 11.62 -10.24 -8.92
C LYS A 90 12.64 -10.66 -9.97
N GLU A 91 12.18 -10.97 -11.19
CA GLU A 91 13.06 -11.30 -12.31
C GLU A 91 13.98 -10.13 -12.66
N LEU A 92 13.47 -8.90 -12.80
CA LEU A 92 14.30 -7.73 -13.09
C LEU A 92 15.35 -7.44 -12.01
N ASN A 93 15.03 -7.66 -10.74
CA ASN A 93 15.99 -7.52 -9.64
C ASN A 93 17.01 -8.67 -9.60
N LEU A 94 16.75 -9.81 -10.25
CA LEU A 94 17.72 -10.88 -10.44
C LEU A 94 18.66 -10.60 -11.63
N PHE A 95 18.23 -9.74 -12.56
CA PHE A 95 19.01 -9.30 -13.73
C PHE A 95 19.80 -8.00 -13.51
N ASN A 96 19.69 -7.37 -12.33
CA ASN A 96 20.40 -6.16 -11.92
C ASN A 96 21.40 -6.47 -10.80
#